data_AF-A0A3M7PTK0-F1
#
_entry.id   AF-A0A3M7PTK0-F1
#
_cell.length_a   1.000
_cell.length_b   1.000
_cell.length_c   1.000
_cell.angle_alpha   90.00
_cell.angle_beta   90.00
_cell.angle_gamma   90.00
#
_symmetry.space_group_name_H-M   'P 1'
#
loop_
_entity.id
_entity.type
_entity.pdbx_description
1 polymer ?
#
loop_
_entity_poly.entity_id
_entity_poly.type
_entity_poly.pdbx_seq_one_letter_code
_entity_poly.pdbx_strand_id
1 'polypeptide(L)'
;FRIFMKLVCPKWIPITRRGLISIQKNVNLSMLSCISETLKSIEYLSLTVDIWSDRRLRSFIGVTCHFVDELFEFKSIVLACRHINGSITGLKIKTEMDNVLAFFDIKNKVVKKVTDNGANMVKFGKLQDLVGDDEFEIGPDTNQILNDSDDSEDEESLNGEEENINFDSFGQLSSQATKGLHL
;
A
#
# COMPACT_ATOMS: atom_id res chain seq x y z
N PHE A 1 14.71 -8.11 24.03
CA PHE A 1 14.30 -9.45 23.54
C PHE A 1 15.28 -10.58 23.87
N ARG A 2 16.56 -10.55 23.46
CA ARG A 2 17.50 -11.68 23.71
C ARG A 2 17.70 -12.04 25.18
N ILE A 3 17.77 -11.03 26.07
CA ILE A 3 17.86 -11.23 27.52
C ILE A 3 16.62 -11.94 28.05
N PHE A 4 15.43 -11.47 27.64
CA PHE A 4 14.15 -12.09 27.97
C PHE A 4 14.09 -13.56 27.54
N MET A 5 14.50 -13.88 26.30
CA MET A 5 14.50 -15.28 25.82
C MET A 5 15.49 -16.17 26.58
N LYS A 6 16.64 -15.64 27.01
CA LYS A 6 17.57 -16.41 27.86
C LYS A 6 16.98 -16.77 29.22
N LEU A 7 16.05 -15.97 29.75
CA LEU A 7 15.38 -16.24 31.02
C LEU A 7 14.21 -17.23 30.85
N VAL A 8 13.39 -17.05 29.82
CA VAL A 8 12.17 -17.85 29.61
C VAL A 8 12.45 -19.20 28.93
N CYS A 9 13.39 -19.23 27.98
CA CYS A 9 13.78 -20.44 27.25
C CYS A 9 15.30 -20.43 26.99
N PRO A 10 16.12 -20.88 27.96
CA PRO A 10 17.59 -20.83 27.87
C PRO A 10 18.17 -21.57 26.66
N LYS A 11 17.43 -22.55 26.10
CA LYS A 11 17.81 -23.33 24.91
C LYS A 11 17.41 -22.66 23.59
N TRP A 12 16.69 -21.54 23.62
CA TRP A 12 16.29 -20.83 22.40
C TRP A 12 17.51 -20.22 21.70
N ILE A 13 17.66 -20.52 20.41
CA ILE A 13 18.73 -20.00 19.56
C ILE A 13 18.10 -18.97 18.62
N PRO A 14 18.65 -17.74 18.53
CA PRO A 14 18.16 -16.75 17.58
C PRO A 14 18.27 -17.28 16.14
N ILE A 15 17.17 -17.17 15.39
CA ILE A 15 17.14 -17.48 13.97
C ILE A 15 18.05 -16.48 13.24
N THR A 16 18.83 -16.97 12.27
CA THR A 16 19.68 -16.10 11.45
C THR A 16 18.85 -15.17 10.58
N ARG A 17 19.39 -14.01 10.18
CA ARG A 17 18.71 -13.08 9.25
C ARG A 17 18.22 -13.79 7.99
N ARG A 18 19.04 -14.65 7.39
CA ARG A 18 18.67 -15.43 6.19
C ARG A 18 17.51 -16.38 6.45
N GLY A 19 17.55 -17.10 7.57
CA GLY A 19 16.45 -17.98 7.98
C GLY A 19 15.16 -17.21 8.21
N LEU A 20 15.23 -16.06 8.89
CA LEU A 20 14.08 -15.21 9.15
C LEU A 20 13.47 -14.67 7.85
N ILE A 21 14.29 -14.18 6.92
CA ILE A 21 13.83 -13.70 5.61
C ILE A 21 13.14 -14.81 4.83
N SER A 22 13.70 -16.02 4.84
CA SER A 22 13.09 -17.17 4.15
C SER A 22 11.72 -17.53 4.74
N ILE A 23 11.60 -17.55 6.06
CA ILE A 23 10.32 -17.79 6.74
C ILE A 23 9.32 -16.67 6.42
N GLN A 24 9.76 -15.42 6.51
CA GLN A 24 8.94 -14.24 6.23
C GLN A 24 8.38 -14.26 4.81
N LYS A 25 9.18 -14.66 3.81
CA LYS A 25 8.70 -14.78 2.42
C LYS A 25 7.51 -15.75 2.31
N ASN A 26 7.61 -16.93 2.93
CA ASN A 26 6.53 -17.94 2.89
C ASN A 26 5.28 -17.48 3.65
N VAL A 27 5.47 -16.87 4.84
CA VAL A 27 4.37 -16.32 5.64
C VAL A 27 3.67 -15.20 4.88
N ASN A 28 4.42 -14.30 4.23
CA ASN A 28 3.86 -13.22 3.43
C ASN A 28 3.00 -13.75 2.28
N LEU A 29 3.46 -14.76 1.53
CA LEU A 29 2.66 -15.35 0.45
C LEU A 29 1.34 -15.93 0.98
N SER A 30 1.39 -16.64 2.10
CA SER A 30 0.21 -17.23 2.74
C SER A 30 -0.76 -16.14 3.23
N MET A 31 -0.23 -15.07 3.84
CA MET A 31 -1.04 -13.93 4.28
C MET A 31 -1.68 -13.21 3.09
N LEU A 32 -0.96 -13.01 1.98
CA LEU A 32 -1.52 -12.37 0.79
C LEU A 32 -2.68 -13.20 0.21
N SER A 33 -2.56 -14.53 0.16
CA SER A 33 -3.68 -15.40 -0.25
C SER A 33 -4.90 -15.22 0.66
N CYS A 34 -4.68 -15.26 1.97
CA CYS A 34 -5.75 -15.11 2.96
C CYS A 34 -6.43 -13.73 2.87
N ILE A 35 -5.65 -12.65 2.68
CA ILE A 35 -6.19 -11.31 2.49
C ILE A 35 -7.02 -11.26 1.20
N SER A 36 -6.50 -11.75 0.08
CA SER A 36 -7.24 -11.79 -1.18
C SER A 36 -8.52 -12.60 -1.10
N GLU A 37 -8.52 -13.73 -0.39
CA GLU A 37 -9.72 -14.52 -0.14
C GLU A 37 -10.74 -13.77 0.73
N THR A 38 -10.27 -13.14 1.81
CA THR A 38 -11.12 -12.33 2.69
C THR A 38 -11.77 -11.19 1.91
N LEU A 39 -11.00 -10.48 1.08
CA LEU A 39 -11.50 -9.34 0.33
C LEU A 39 -12.47 -9.72 -0.80
N LYS A 40 -12.53 -10.99 -1.22
CA LYS A 40 -13.51 -11.44 -2.21
C LYS A 40 -14.94 -11.41 -1.67
N SER A 41 -15.16 -11.79 -0.41
CA SER A 41 -16.50 -11.82 0.20
C SER A 41 -17.00 -10.43 0.61
N ILE A 42 -16.10 -9.46 0.79
CA ILE A 42 -16.45 -8.09 1.14
C ILE A 42 -17.07 -7.36 -0.06
N GLU A 43 -18.21 -6.71 0.13
CA GLU A 43 -18.89 -5.92 -0.91
C GLU A 43 -18.41 -4.46 -0.92
N TYR A 44 -18.26 -3.86 0.27
CA TYR A 44 -17.89 -2.46 0.45
C TYR A 44 -16.75 -2.30 1.45
N LEU A 45 -15.79 -1.43 1.12
CA LEU A 45 -14.68 -1.08 2.01
C LEU A 45 -14.27 0.39 1.83
N SER A 46 -13.71 0.96 2.88
CA SER A 46 -13.02 2.26 2.81
C SER A 46 -11.52 2.08 2.86
N LEU A 47 -10.78 3.08 2.43
CA LEU A 47 -9.33 3.11 2.47
C LEU A 47 -8.83 4.30 3.27
N THR A 48 -7.76 4.11 4.03
CA THR A 48 -6.88 5.21 4.44
C THR A 48 -5.58 5.11 3.65
N VAL A 49 -5.18 6.22 3.03
CA VAL A 49 -3.91 6.34 2.31
C VAL A 49 -3.05 7.36 3.04
N ASP A 50 -1.87 6.92 3.46
CA ASP A 50 -0.89 7.74 4.17
C ASP A 50 0.41 7.78 3.37
N ILE A 51 1.05 8.95 3.35
CA ILE A 51 2.34 9.14 2.71
C ILE A 51 3.24 9.93 3.62
N TRP A 52 4.42 9.38 3.85
CA TRP A 52 5.43 10.01 4.67
C TRP A 52 6.80 9.87 4.05
N SER A 53 7.68 10.81 4.39
CA SER A 53 9.11 10.70 4.12
C SER A 53 9.84 10.37 5.41
N ASP A 54 10.81 9.46 5.35
CA ASP A 54 11.71 9.23 6.47
C ASP A 54 12.77 10.33 6.57
N ARG A 55 13.63 10.25 7.59
CA ARG A 55 14.70 11.24 7.81
C ARG A 55 15.77 11.26 6.72
N ARG A 56 15.79 10.25 5.84
CA ARG A 56 16.68 10.14 4.68
C ARG A 56 15.98 10.59 3.40
N LEU A 57 14.84 11.27 3.51
CA LEU A 57 14.01 11.74 2.40
C LEU A 57 13.50 10.61 1.49
N ARG A 58 13.45 9.39 2.02
CA ARG A 58 12.83 8.26 1.32
C ARG A 58 11.34 8.30 1.60
N SER A 59 10.55 8.20 0.53
CA SER A 59 9.11 8.36 0.63
C SER A 59 8.42 7.02 0.62
N PHE A 60 7.36 6.88 1.41
CA PHE A 60 6.62 5.65 1.58
C PHE A 60 5.14 5.89 1.43
N ILE A 61 4.43 4.87 0.95
CA ILE A 61 2.97 4.84 0.92
C ILE A 61 2.46 3.71 1.80
N GLY A 62 1.51 4.05 2.64
CA GLY A 62 0.67 3.14 3.41
C GLY A 62 -0.72 3.12 2.82
N VAL A 63 -1.26 1.93 2.55
CA VAL A 63 -2.66 1.75 2.16
C VAL A 63 -3.27 0.73 3.11
N THR A 64 -4.31 1.13 3.83
CA THR A 64 -5.06 0.25 4.73
C THR A 64 -6.51 0.24 4.28
N CYS A 65 -7.12 -0.93 4.20
CA CYS A 65 -8.57 -1.04 4.00
C CYS A 65 -9.28 -1.29 5.33
N HIS A 66 -10.50 -0.77 5.40
CA HIS A 66 -11.40 -0.93 6.52
C HIS A 66 -12.75 -1.42 6.03
N PHE A 67 -13.31 -2.42 6.70
CA PHE A 67 -14.60 -3.00 6.35
C PHE A 67 -15.24 -3.62 7.59
N VAL A 68 -16.52 -3.96 7.47
CA VAL A 68 -17.25 -4.75 8.46
C VAL A 68 -17.40 -6.16 7.90
N ASP A 69 -17.04 -7.17 8.68
CA ASP A 69 -17.15 -8.56 8.24
C ASP A 69 -18.56 -9.14 8.46
N GLU A 70 -18.74 -10.42 8.12
CA GLU A 70 -20.00 -11.15 8.26
C GLU A 70 -20.47 -11.28 9.72
N LEU A 71 -19.56 -11.09 10.68
CA LEU A 71 -19.85 -11.11 12.12
C LEU A 71 -20.16 -9.71 12.67
N PHE A 72 -20.32 -8.72 11.80
CA PHE A 72 -20.50 -7.31 12.15
C PHE A 72 -19.32 -6.71 12.95
N GLU A 73 -18.12 -7.26 12.77
CA GLU A 73 -16.92 -6.73 13.41
C GLU A 73 -16.17 -5.80 12.47
N PHE A 74 -15.75 -4.65 12.99
CA PHE A 74 -14.88 -3.73 12.25
C PHE A 74 -13.47 -4.34 12.10
N LYS A 75 -13.00 -4.46 10.86
CA LYS A 75 -11.68 -4.98 10.52
C LYS A 75 -10.86 -3.92 9.80
N SER A 76 -9.54 -4.02 9.95
CA SER A 76 -8.57 -3.17 9.26
C SER A 76 -7.40 -4.02 8.79
N ILE A 77 -7.04 -3.92 7.51
CA ILE A 77 -5.95 -4.69 6.91
C ILE A 77 -5.04 -3.76 6.12
N VAL A 78 -3.73 -3.81 6.41
CA VAL A 78 -2.71 -3.10 5.64
C VAL A 78 -2.49 -3.83 4.32
N LEU A 79 -2.85 -3.19 3.22
CA LEU A 79 -2.70 -3.70 1.85
C LEU A 79 -1.32 -3.39 1.26
N ALA A 80 -0.75 -2.25 1.64
CA ALA A 80 0.57 -1.84 1.21
C ALA A 80 1.28 -0.99 2.26
N CYS A 81 2.58 -1.20 2.39
CA CYS A 81 3.52 -0.32 3.07
C CYS A 81 4.83 -0.39 2.27
N ARG A 82 5.02 0.52 1.33
CA ARG A 82 6.06 0.39 0.29
C ARG A 82 6.85 1.68 0.12
N HIS A 83 8.12 1.53 -0.22
CA HIS A 83 8.97 2.63 -0.64
C HIS A 83 8.58 3.08 -2.06
N ILE A 84 8.46 4.39 -2.27
CA ILE A 84 8.26 5.01 -3.57
C ILE A 84 9.57 5.72 -3.96
N ASN A 85 10.19 5.26 -5.04
CA ASN A 85 11.43 5.83 -5.56
C ASN A 85 11.15 7.09 -6.38
N GLY A 86 11.96 8.15 -6.26
CA GLY A 86 11.85 9.38 -7.07
C GLY A 86 10.76 10.35 -6.61
N SER A 87 10.48 11.39 -7.41
CA SER A 87 9.55 12.48 -7.04
C SER A 87 8.15 11.96 -6.72
N ILE A 88 7.58 12.47 -5.62
CA ILE A 88 6.26 12.09 -5.11
C ILE A 88 5.23 13.10 -5.61
N THR A 89 4.68 12.80 -6.78
CA THR A 89 3.60 13.60 -7.38
C THR A 89 2.25 12.96 -7.12
N GLY A 90 1.17 13.73 -7.15
CA GLY A 90 -0.21 13.21 -7.03
C GLY A 90 -0.51 12.08 -8.04
N LEU A 91 0.06 12.18 -9.25
CA LEU A 91 -0.08 11.15 -10.29
C LEU A 91 0.59 9.83 -9.88
N LYS A 92 1.79 9.89 -9.31
CA LYS A 92 2.52 8.70 -8.87
C LYS A 92 1.79 7.99 -7.74
N ILE A 93 1.27 8.76 -6.80
CA ILE A 93 0.44 8.25 -5.70
C ILE A 93 -0.78 7.53 -6.25
N LYS A 94 -1.46 8.14 -7.23
CA LYS A 94 -2.58 7.53 -7.93
C LYS A 94 -2.20 6.22 -8.59
N THR A 95 -1.09 6.17 -9.32
CA THR A 95 -0.61 4.94 -9.97
C THR A 95 -0.31 3.83 -8.96
N GLU A 96 0.41 4.14 -7.88
CA GLU A 96 0.72 3.16 -6.83
C GLU A 96 -0.55 2.62 -6.15
N MET A 97 -1.51 3.50 -5.87
CA MET A 97 -2.80 3.06 -5.34
C MET A 97 -3.56 2.20 -6.35
N ASP A 98 -3.67 2.62 -7.61
CA ASP A 98 -4.36 1.86 -8.66
C ASP A 98 -3.76 0.44 -8.81
N ASN A 99 -2.44 0.31 -8.69
CA ASN A 99 -1.75 -0.99 -8.69
C ASN A 99 -2.14 -1.86 -7.49
N VAL A 100 -2.23 -1.27 -6.29
CA VAL A 100 -2.68 -1.99 -5.08
C VAL A 100 -4.12 -2.45 -5.22
N LEU A 101 -5.02 -1.60 -5.73
CA LEU A 101 -6.43 -1.95 -5.92
C LEU A 101 -6.61 -3.02 -6.99
N ALA A 102 -5.82 -2.97 -8.06
CA ALA A 102 -5.82 -3.98 -9.11
C ALA A 102 -5.30 -5.33 -8.60
N PHE A 103 -4.29 -5.35 -7.72
CA PHE A 103 -3.76 -6.59 -7.15
C PHE A 103 -4.82 -7.43 -6.44
N PHE A 104 -5.60 -6.75 -5.60
CA PHE A 104 -6.60 -7.39 -4.75
C PHE A 104 -7.98 -7.46 -5.43
N ASP A 105 -8.11 -6.93 -6.65
CA ASP A 105 -9.38 -6.83 -7.39
C ASP A 105 -10.50 -6.16 -6.58
N ILE A 106 -10.16 -5.04 -5.93
CA ILE A 106 -11.06 -4.32 -5.02
C ILE A 106 -11.47 -2.93 -5.51
N LYS A 107 -11.04 -2.51 -6.70
CA LYS A 107 -11.27 -1.15 -7.20
C LYS A 107 -12.76 -0.74 -7.15
N ASN A 108 -13.66 -1.65 -7.52
CA ASN A 108 -15.10 -1.40 -7.56
C ASN A 108 -15.79 -1.53 -6.18
N LYS A 109 -15.05 -1.90 -5.13
CA LYS A 109 -15.56 -2.09 -3.76
C LYS A 109 -15.26 -0.89 -2.86
N VAL A 110 -14.43 0.05 -3.32
CA VAL A 110 -13.99 1.19 -2.53
C VAL A 110 -15.08 2.25 -2.47
N VAL A 111 -15.65 2.50 -1.29
CA VAL A 111 -16.70 3.51 -1.09
C VAL A 111 -16.16 4.88 -0.68
N LYS A 112 -15.04 4.92 0.05
CA LYS A 112 -14.41 6.16 0.50
C LYS A 112 -12.90 5.96 0.59
N LYS A 113 -12.16 7.00 0.25
CA LYS A 113 -10.72 7.11 0.49
C LYS A 113 -10.50 8.28 1.45
N VAL A 114 -9.71 8.05 2.48
CA VAL A 114 -9.35 9.04 3.49
C VAL A 114 -7.85 9.27 3.38
N THR A 115 -7.47 10.53 3.31
CA THR A 115 -6.08 10.96 3.17
C THR A 115 -5.80 12.06 4.17
N ASP A 116 -4.52 12.37 4.41
CA ASP A 116 -4.17 13.62 5.08
C ASP A 116 -4.38 14.83 4.15
N ASN A 117 -4.12 16.02 4.70
CA ASN A 117 -4.19 17.29 3.95
C ASN A 117 -2.82 17.74 3.43
N GLY A 118 -1.86 16.82 3.25
CA GLY A 118 -0.59 17.13 2.63
C GLY A 118 -0.78 17.59 1.19
N ALA A 119 0.01 18.56 0.71
CA ALA A 119 -0.18 19.15 -0.63
C ALA A 119 -0.21 18.09 -1.75
N ASN A 120 0.61 17.05 -1.64
CA ASN A 120 0.62 15.93 -2.59
C ASN A 120 -0.63 15.05 -2.48
N MET A 121 -1.19 14.86 -1.28
CA MET A 121 -2.43 14.13 -1.05
C MET A 121 -3.65 14.91 -1.53
N VAL A 122 -3.66 16.24 -1.39
CA VAL A 122 -4.68 17.11 -1.99
C VAL A 122 -4.66 16.99 -3.52
N LYS A 123 -3.48 17.04 -4.15
CA LYS A 123 -3.35 16.84 -5.60
C LYS A 123 -3.81 15.44 -6.02
N PHE A 124 -3.44 14.41 -5.27
CA PHE A 124 -3.90 13.03 -5.48
C PHE A 124 -5.43 12.92 -5.36
N GLY A 125 -6.03 13.55 -4.35
CA GLY A 125 -7.47 13.54 -4.13
C GLY A 125 -8.23 14.15 -5.30
N LYS A 126 -7.76 15.30 -5.81
CA LYS A 126 -8.31 15.92 -7.03
C LYS A 126 -8.25 15.00 -8.26
N LEU A 127 -7.17 14.22 -8.41
CA LEU A 127 -7.04 13.25 -9.52
C LEU A 127 -7.91 11.99 -9.36
N GLN A 128 -8.48 11.78 -8.19
CA GLN A 128 -9.32 10.63 -7.83
C GLN A 128 -10.78 11.05 -7.61
N ASP A 129 -11.13 12.29 -7.98
CA ASP A 129 -12.43 12.91 -7.75
C ASP A 129 -12.87 12.83 -6.28
N LEU A 130 -11.90 12.87 -5.35
CA LEU A 130 -12.19 12.94 -3.92
C LEU A 130 -12.65 14.36 -3.58
N VAL A 131 -13.95 14.53 -3.38
CA VAL A 131 -14.52 15.76 -2.82
C VAL A 131 -14.28 15.74 -1.31
N GLY A 132 -13.68 16.82 -0.79
CA GLY A 132 -13.61 17.02 0.66
C GLY A 132 -15.00 17.33 1.19
N ASP A 133 -15.36 16.75 2.35
CA ASP A 133 -16.68 16.97 2.96
C ASP A 133 -16.84 18.42 3.53
N ASP A 134 -15.87 19.30 3.27
CA ASP A 134 -15.75 20.67 3.83
C ASP A 134 -16.00 21.82 2.83
N GLU A 135 -16.34 21.56 1.56
CA GLU A 135 -16.66 22.64 0.60
C GLU A 135 -18.17 22.90 0.46
N PHE A 136 -18.61 24.01 1.06
CA PHE A 136 -19.78 24.77 0.65
C PHE A 136 -19.65 25.11 -0.84
N GLU A 137 -20.65 24.76 -1.66
CA GLU A 137 -20.65 25.02 -3.10
C GLU A 137 -20.36 26.50 -3.40
N ILE A 138 -19.20 26.77 -4.00
CA ILE A 138 -19.00 27.99 -4.80
C ILE A 138 -19.23 27.57 -6.25
N GLY A 139 -20.25 28.17 -6.85
CA GLY A 139 -20.79 27.83 -8.16
C GLY A 139 -19.80 27.92 -9.33
N PRO A 140 -20.30 27.68 -10.56
CA PRO A 140 -19.46 27.29 -11.68
C PRO A 140 -18.76 28.51 -12.27
N ASP A 141 -17.53 28.78 -11.86
CA ASP A 141 -16.57 29.47 -12.72
C ASP A 141 -15.13 29.28 -12.24
N THR A 142 -14.38 28.41 -12.93
CA THR A 142 -13.01 28.68 -13.40
C THR A 142 -12.50 27.46 -14.16
N ASN A 143 -12.93 27.33 -15.42
CA ASN A 143 -12.07 26.76 -16.45
C ASN A 143 -10.98 27.80 -16.75
N GLN A 144 -9.82 27.70 -16.10
CA GLN A 144 -8.53 28.13 -16.67
C GLN A 144 -7.34 27.74 -15.77
N ILE A 145 -6.29 27.27 -16.44
CA ILE A 145 -4.94 26.92 -15.94
C ILE A 145 -4.74 25.42 -15.66
N LEU A 146 -4.87 24.63 -16.73
CA LEU A 146 -3.76 23.77 -17.14
C LEU A 146 -2.63 24.70 -17.59
N ASN A 147 -1.57 24.79 -16.78
CA ASN A 147 -0.20 25.20 -17.11
C ASN A 147 0.48 25.62 -15.80
N ASP A 148 1.17 24.68 -15.16
CA ASP A 148 2.39 25.03 -14.45
C ASP A 148 3.36 23.86 -14.60
N SER A 149 4.08 23.92 -15.70
CA SER A 149 5.38 23.33 -15.89
C SER A 149 6.35 23.97 -14.90
N ASP A 150 6.61 23.28 -13.80
CA ASP A 150 7.78 23.54 -12.96
C ASP A 150 8.29 22.19 -12.41
N ASP A 151 8.74 21.34 -13.34
CA ASP A 151 9.63 20.21 -13.05
C ASP A 151 11.06 20.75 -13.12
N SER A 152 11.60 21.17 -11.98
CA SER A 152 13.05 21.35 -11.84
C SER A 152 13.69 19.96 -11.73
N GLU A 153 14.32 19.52 -12.81
CA GLU A 153 15.15 18.32 -12.90
C GLU A 153 16.39 18.47 -12.01
N ASP A 154 16.49 17.63 -10.98
CA ASP A 154 17.77 17.31 -10.34
C ASP A 154 17.89 15.77 -10.27
N GLU A 155 18.55 15.19 -11.27
CA GLU A 155 18.99 13.79 -11.24
C GLU A 155 20.22 13.65 -10.33
N GLU A 156 20.03 13.18 -9.10
CA GLU A 156 21.12 12.54 -8.35
C GLU A 156 21.02 11.03 -8.46
N SER A 157 21.92 10.47 -9.26
CA SER A 157 22.12 9.04 -9.43
C SER A 157 22.78 8.43 -8.20
N LEU A 158 22.03 7.64 -7.43
CA LEU A 158 22.57 6.76 -6.40
C LEU A 158 22.34 5.30 -6.79
N ASN A 159 23.42 4.68 -7.26
CA ASN A 159 23.55 3.24 -7.44
C ASN A 159 23.37 2.52 -6.10
N GLY A 160 22.18 1.97 -5.89
CA GLY A 160 21.90 0.97 -4.87
C GLY A 160 21.14 -0.18 -5.53
N GLU A 161 21.79 -1.34 -5.67
CA GLU A 161 21.09 -2.58 -6.00
C GLU A 161 20.14 -2.92 -4.85
N GLU A 162 18.85 -2.59 -4.98
CA GLU A 162 17.81 -3.10 -4.09
C GLU A 162 16.81 -3.92 -4.90
N GLU A 163 16.60 -5.16 -4.45
CA GLU A 163 15.68 -6.14 -5.02
C GLU A 163 14.26 -5.56 -5.05
N ASN A 164 13.86 -5.03 -6.21
CA ASN A 164 12.46 -4.79 -6.53
C ASN A 164 11.70 -6.09 -6.33
N ILE A 165 10.80 -6.10 -5.35
CA ILE A 165 9.74 -7.10 -5.24
C ILE A 165 8.81 -6.84 -6.44
N ASN A 166 9.20 -7.38 -7.60
CA ASN A 166 8.47 -7.23 -8.84
C ASN A 166 7.10 -7.89 -8.69
N PHE A 167 6.05 -7.07 -8.73
CA PHE A 167 4.67 -7.51 -8.63
C PHE A 167 4.30 -8.55 -9.70
N ASP A 168 4.94 -8.51 -10.87
CA ASP A 168 4.79 -9.50 -11.93
C ASP A 168 5.26 -10.90 -11.50
N SER A 169 6.27 -10.97 -10.62
CA SER A 169 6.76 -12.23 -10.05
C SER A 169 5.78 -12.81 -9.02
N PHE A 170 5.04 -11.96 -8.29
CA PHE A 170 4.07 -12.41 -7.28
C PHE A 170 2.75 -12.88 -7.88
N GLY A 171 2.27 -12.25 -8.97
CA GLY A 171 1.13 -12.74 -9.74
C GLY A 171 1.36 -14.16 -10.30
N GLN A 172 2.59 -14.45 -10.73
CA GLN A 172 2.99 -15.79 -11.18
C GLN A 172 3.08 -16.81 -10.03
N LEU A 173 3.61 -16.42 -8.86
CA LEU A 173 3.72 -17.30 -7.68
C LEU A 173 2.35 -17.65 -7.07
N SER A 174 1.42 -16.70 -7.03
CA SER A 174 0.02 -16.93 -6.61
C SER A 174 -0.67 -17.97 -7.52
N SER A 175 -0.57 -17.79 -8.84
CA SER A 175 -1.13 -18.72 -9.85
C SER A 175 -0.55 -20.14 -9.75
N GLN A 176 0.73 -20.28 -9.38
CA GLN A 176 1.37 -21.59 -9.17
C GLN A 176 0.96 -22.24 -7.85
N ALA A 177 0.76 -21.47 -6.78
CA ALA A 177 0.29 -21.99 -5.49
C ALA A 177 -1.14 -22.53 -5.56
N THR A 178 -2.05 -21.88 -6.30
CA THR A 178 -3.43 -22.35 -6.44
C THR A 178 -3.56 -23.63 -7.28
N LYS A 179 -2.62 -23.87 -8.22
CA LYS A 179 -2.59 -25.10 -9.03
C LYS A 179 -2.04 -26.32 -8.27
N GLY A 180 -1.33 -26.12 -7.16
CA GLY A 180 -0.80 -27.19 -6.32
C GLY A 180 -1.75 -27.71 -5.24
N LEU A 181 -2.94 -27.13 -5.11
CA LEU A 181 -3.95 -27.48 -4.08
C LEU A 181 -5.10 -28.37 -4.61
N HIS A 182 -5.04 -28.80 -5.87
CA HIS A 182 -5.88 -29.87 -6.40
C HIS A 182 -5.06 -31.16 -6.56
N LEU A 183 -4.84 -31.87 -5.44
CA LEU A 183 -4.59 -33.31 -5.39
C LEU A 183 -5.05 -33.83 -4.02
#